data_AF-K2KPQ2-F1
#
_entry.id   AF-K2KPQ2-F1
#
_cell.length_a   1.000
_cell.length_b   1.000
_cell.length_c   1.000
_cell.angle_alpha   90.00
_cell.angle_beta   90.00
_cell.angle_gamma   90.00
#
_symmetry.space_group_name_H-M   'P 1'
#
loop_
_entity.id
_entity.type
_entity.pdbx_description
1 polymer ?
#
loop_
_entity_poly.entity_id
_entity_poly.type
_entity_poly.pdbx_seq_one_letter_code
_entity_poly.pdbx_strand_id
1 'polypeptide(L)'
;MSFTKIYWRSSGIPTWGLLFLTFAAILIFLAAENMQKRDPLVSDNYTTMVSAAKNMSEAMELIKTKRAQIEPINPDYDPQRSGWLGIPASSVTSVHGARESKMTTLNPNWAAVAVKLLAQAGVEKGDLVAVTVSGSFPALNLAVYSAVEAMGAEAIVIASASASQWGANVPDLLWVDMERELRSAGLIKLKPIAASMGGIEDRGVGLSKEGLSTIRGAIDEAGIPFLDPKNYQEAVANRIALFREHSNGREIKAFVNVGGGATIVGPAGIDDLFGEGYITDAPARAFAVQTVMGYFLQEGVPGIQFISIKDLAERYGLPIAPPEAVPVGNGDIYTASTYRRWLAAVLALALFGLTWLIVRSSRITSVWRKSSHADSGIKPMV
;
A
#
# COMPACT_ATOMS: atom_id res chain seq x y z
N MET A 1 -45.29 -43.38 17.92
CA MET A 1 -44.11 -42.61 17.48
C MET A 1 -43.28 -43.47 16.53
N SER A 2 -43.19 -43.10 15.26
CA SER A 2 -42.36 -43.80 14.27
C SER A 2 -40.94 -43.27 14.37
N PHE A 3 -39.99 -44.11 14.81
CA PHE A 3 -38.58 -43.75 14.75
C PHE A 3 -38.09 -43.94 13.32
N THR A 4 -37.84 -42.83 12.61
CA THR A 4 -37.14 -42.84 11.34
C THR A 4 -35.71 -43.31 11.58
N LYS A 5 -35.39 -44.56 11.26
CA LYS A 5 -34.01 -45.07 11.30
C LYS A 5 -33.18 -44.30 10.27
N ILE A 6 -32.36 -43.36 10.74
CA ILE A 6 -31.35 -42.68 9.93
C ILE A 6 -30.20 -43.68 9.72
N TYR A 7 -30.15 -44.32 8.56
CA TYR A 7 -29.00 -45.13 8.16
C TYR A 7 -27.90 -44.20 7.65
N TRP A 8 -26.77 -44.15 8.37
CA TRP A 8 -25.56 -43.50 7.88
C TRP A 8 -25.01 -44.34 6.71
N ARG A 9 -25.19 -43.86 5.47
CA ARG A 9 -24.55 -44.47 4.29
C ARG A 9 -23.10 -44.06 4.30
N SER A 10 -22.17 -45.00 4.53
CA SER A 10 -20.77 -44.74 4.20
C SER A 10 -20.70 -44.38 2.71
N SER A 11 -19.96 -43.33 2.38
CA SER A 11 -19.76 -42.90 0.99
C SER A 11 -19.34 -44.12 0.17
N GLY A 12 -20.13 -44.52 -0.83
CA GLY A 12 -19.82 -45.66 -1.70
C GLY A 12 -18.57 -45.48 -2.58
N ILE A 13 -17.76 -44.45 -2.31
CA ILE A 13 -16.53 -44.13 -3.01
C ILE A 13 -15.43 -45.06 -2.48
N PRO A 14 -14.78 -45.85 -3.35
CA PRO A 14 -13.72 -46.74 -2.91
C PRO A 14 -12.48 -45.96 -2.49
N THR A 15 -11.75 -46.46 -1.50
CA THR A 15 -10.55 -45.80 -0.94
C THR A 15 -9.50 -45.47 -2.00
N TRP A 16 -9.33 -46.32 -3.02
CA TRP A 16 -8.42 -46.04 -4.13
C TRP A 16 -8.82 -44.81 -4.96
N GLY A 17 -10.13 -44.54 -5.09
CA GLY A 17 -10.64 -43.36 -5.79
C GLY A 17 -10.35 -42.08 -5.01
N LEU A 18 -10.41 -42.14 -3.67
CA LEU A 18 -10.00 -41.04 -2.79
C LEU A 18 -8.49 -40.81 -2.89
N LEU A 19 -7.67 -41.86 -2.83
CA LEU A 19 -6.20 -41.76 -2.98
C LEU A 19 -5.80 -41.16 -4.33
N PHE A 20 -6.47 -41.58 -5.40
CA PHE A 20 -6.25 -41.04 -6.75
C PHE A 20 -6.63 -39.55 -6.83
N LEU A 21 -7.77 -39.14 -6.26
CA LEU A 21 -8.17 -37.74 -6.21
C LEU A 21 -7.17 -36.88 -5.44
N THR A 22 -6.67 -37.36 -4.30
CA THR A 22 -5.64 -36.67 -3.52
C THR A 22 -4.37 -36.49 -4.34
N PHE A 23 -3.90 -37.55 -5.01
CA PHE A 23 -2.72 -37.47 -5.85
C PHE A 23 -2.90 -36.50 -7.04
N ALA A 24 -4.06 -36.56 -7.70
CA ALA A 24 -4.40 -35.64 -8.78
C ALA A 24 -4.47 -34.19 -8.30
N ALA A 25 -5.04 -33.94 -7.12
CA ALA A 25 -5.07 -32.60 -6.51
C ALA A 25 -3.67 -32.07 -6.20
N ILE A 26 -2.77 -32.91 -5.67
CA ILE A 26 -1.37 -32.54 -5.42
C ILE A 26 -0.65 -32.22 -6.73
N LEU A 27 -0.81 -33.05 -7.77
CA LEU A 27 -0.20 -32.79 -9.09
C LEU A 27 -0.71 -31.49 -9.71
N ILE A 28 -2.02 -31.24 -9.63
CA ILE A 28 -2.64 -30.02 -10.13
C ILE A 28 -2.11 -28.80 -9.36
N PHE A 29 -1.99 -28.91 -8.05
CA PHE A 29 -1.42 -27.86 -7.21
C PHE A 29 0.04 -27.55 -7.61
N LEU A 30 0.89 -28.58 -7.72
CA LEU A 30 2.30 -28.42 -8.14
C LEU A 30 2.43 -27.85 -9.56
N ALA A 31 1.55 -28.26 -10.48
CA ALA A 31 1.52 -27.72 -11.83
C ALA A 31 1.09 -26.24 -11.83
N ALA A 32 0.11 -25.86 -11.01
CA ALA A 32 -0.34 -24.47 -10.88
C ALA A 32 0.76 -23.56 -10.30
N GLU A 33 1.50 -24.04 -9.30
CA GLU A 33 2.66 -23.35 -8.71
C GLU A 33 3.78 -23.12 -9.75
N ASN A 34 4.14 -24.15 -10.51
CA ASN A 34 5.19 -24.04 -11.53
C ASN A 34 4.80 -23.22 -12.77
N MET A 35 3.51 -22.90 -12.94
CA MET A 35 2.99 -22.16 -14.10
C MET A 35 2.65 -20.69 -13.78
N GLN A 36 3.10 -20.18 -12.64
CA GLN A 36 3.03 -18.76 -12.32
C GLN A 36 3.71 -17.92 -13.41
N LYS A 37 3.10 -16.79 -13.80
CA LYS A 37 3.68 -15.82 -14.73
C LYS A 37 4.26 -14.67 -13.91
N ARG A 38 5.39 -14.08 -14.32
CA ARG A 38 5.82 -12.80 -13.76
C ARG A 38 4.68 -11.77 -13.89
N ASP A 39 4.46 -11.01 -12.83
CA ASP A 39 3.45 -9.95 -12.81
C ASP A 39 3.68 -8.99 -13.99
N PRO A 40 2.71 -8.85 -14.91
CA PRO A 40 2.84 -7.98 -16.07
C PRO A 40 3.17 -6.54 -15.70
N LEU A 41 2.58 -6.02 -14.61
CA LEU A 41 2.86 -4.65 -14.16
C LEU A 41 4.34 -4.47 -13.80
N VAL A 42 4.95 -5.50 -13.21
CA VAL A 42 6.37 -5.49 -12.85
C VAL A 42 7.24 -5.69 -14.08
N SER A 43 6.88 -6.58 -15.01
CA SER A 43 7.68 -6.77 -16.23
C SER A 43 7.71 -5.52 -17.10
N ASP A 44 6.57 -4.86 -17.23
CA ASP A 44 6.41 -3.74 -18.16
C ASP A 44 7.02 -2.45 -17.60
N ASN A 45 7.08 -2.33 -16.26
CA ASN A 45 7.64 -1.16 -15.55
C ASN A 45 8.99 -1.43 -14.89
N TYR A 46 9.65 -2.57 -15.11
CA TYR A 46 10.86 -2.96 -14.38
C TYR A 46 11.97 -1.88 -14.42
N THR A 47 12.26 -1.35 -15.61
CA THR A 47 13.27 -0.30 -15.78
C THR A 47 12.88 0.98 -15.04
N THR A 48 11.60 1.35 -15.07
CA THR A 48 11.07 2.52 -14.36
C THR A 48 11.17 2.33 -12.85
N MET A 49 10.85 1.14 -12.34
CA MET A 49 10.98 0.79 -10.91
C MET A 49 12.43 0.92 -10.42
N VAL A 50 13.39 0.36 -11.17
CA VAL A 50 14.82 0.46 -10.83
C VAL A 50 15.31 1.91 -10.90
N SER A 51 14.87 2.67 -11.91
CA SER A 51 15.23 4.07 -12.07
C SER A 51 14.69 4.94 -10.93
N ALA A 52 13.42 4.74 -10.55
CA ALA A 52 12.79 5.43 -9.42
C ALA A 52 13.52 5.13 -8.10
N ALA A 53 13.85 3.86 -7.85
CA ALA A 53 14.59 3.45 -6.65
C ALA A 53 16.02 4.03 -6.62
N LYS A 54 16.69 4.10 -7.78
CA LYS A 54 18.01 4.74 -7.88
C LYS A 54 17.94 6.24 -7.59
N ASN A 55 16.99 6.95 -8.19
CA ASN A 55 16.78 8.39 -7.95
C ASN A 55 16.50 8.66 -6.47
N MET A 56 15.64 7.86 -5.84
CA MET A 56 15.38 7.93 -4.40
C MET A 56 16.67 7.70 -3.59
N SER A 57 17.45 6.67 -3.92
CA SER A 57 18.71 6.38 -3.21
C SER A 57 19.72 7.53 -3.30
N GLU A 58 19.85 8.18 -4.46
CA GLU A 58 20.74 9.33 -4.65
C GLU A 58 20.27 10.55 -3.84
N ALA A 59 18.96 10.82 -3.86
CA ALA A 59 18.32 11.85 -3.04
C ALA A 59 18.50 11.59 -1.53
N MET A 60 18.46 10.32 -1.11
CA MET A 60 18.62 9.96 0.29
C MET A 60 20.00 10.35 0.85
N GLU A 61 21.07 10.16 0.08
CA GLU A 61 22.43 10.50 0.53
C GLU A 61 22.66 12.01 0.71
N LEU A 62 21.98 12.87 -0.06
CA LEU A 62 22.06 14.32 0.12
C LEU A 62 21.50 14.73 1.49
N ILE A 63 20.27 14.28 1.81
CA ILE A 63 19.61 14.62 3.07
C ILE A 63 20.35 14.04 4.26
N LYS A 64 20.91 12.83 4.15
CA LYS A 64 21.79 12.26 5.17
C LYS A 64 22.97 13.17 5.51
N THR A 65 23.64 13.71 4.49
CA THR A 65 24.76 14.64 4.65
C THR A 65 24.32 15.93 5.35
N LYS A 66 23.18 16.49 4.95
CA LYS A 66 22.60 17.71 5.57
C LYS A 66 22.18 17.45 7.01
N ARG A 67 21.53 16.32 7.28
CA ARG A 67 21.11 15.92 8.62
C ARG A 67 22.28 15.91 9.59
N ALA A 68 23.40 15.31 9.21
CA ALA A 68 24.59 15.24 10.06
C ALA A 68 25.18 16.62 10.44
N GLN A 69 24.89 17.68 9.68
CA GLN A 69 25.33 19.05 9.97
C GLN A 69 24.38 19.79 10.94
N ILE A 70 23.11 19.37 11.01
CA ILE A 70 22.06 20.02 11.80
C ILE A 70 21.86 19.31 13.13
N GLU A 71 21.68 17.99 13.10
CA GLU A 71 21.39 17.16 14.26
C GLU A 71 22.07 15.79 14.09
N PRO A 72 23.02 15.42 14.98
CA PRO A 72 23.72 14.15 14.90
C PRO A 72 22.81 12.93 14.74
N ILE A 73 23.25 11.98 13.91
CA ILE A 73 22.52 10.72 13.70
C ILE A 73 22.88 9.76 14.82
N ASN A 74 21.90 9.41 15.66
CA ASN A 74 22.09 8.45 16.75
C ASN A 74 21.97 7.00 16.21
N PRO A 75 23.05 6.19 16.23
CA PRO A 75 23.03 4.82 15.71
C PRO A 75 22.16 3.85 16.53
N ASP A 76 21.81 4.16 17.79
CA ASP A 76 20.89 3.33 18.59
C ASP A 76 19.44 3.47 18.12
N TYR A 77 19.12 4.59 17.49
CA TYR A 77 17.80 4.89 16.94
C TYR A 77 17.74 4.66 15.43
N ASP A 78 18.81 5.01 14.71
CA ASP A 78 18.98 4.82 13.27
C ASP A 78 20.23 3.97 12.99
N PRO A 79 20.15 2.63 13.13
CA PRO A 79 21.28 1.72 12.89
C PRO A 79 21.86 1.81 11.48
N GLN A 80 21.01 2.14 10.48
CA GLN A 80 21.44 2.35 9.09
C GLN A 80 22.27 3.62 8.91
N ARG A 81 22.22 4.53 9.89
CA ARG A 81 22.71 5.90 9.77
C ARG A 81 22.14 6.60 8.53
N SER A 82 20.85 6.36 8.29
CA SER A 82 20.15 6.86 7.11
C SER A 82 20.10 8.39 7.08
N GLY A 83 19.96 9.04 8.24
CA GLY A 83 19.71 10.48 8.32
C GLY A 83 18.28 10.91 7.97
N TRP A 84 17.40 9.95 7.65
CA TRP A 84 15.98 10.18 7.33
C TRP A 84 15.04 9.87 8.49
N LEU A 85 15.55 9.24 9.56
CA LEU A 85 14.81 9.06 10.80
C LEU A 85 14.87 10.33 11.65
N GLY A 86 13.72 10.79 12.11
CA GLY A 86 13.59 11.91 13.04
C GLY A 86 14.13 11.64 14.43
N ILE A 87 13.78 12.52 15.36
CA ILE A 87 14.11 12.41 16.79
C ILE A 87 12.86 12.02 17.62
N PRO A 88 13.03 11.56 18.88
CA PRO A 88 11.90 11.16 19.72
C PRO A 88 10.85 12.27 19.92
N ALA A 89 11.28 13.53 20.05
CA ALA A 89 10.41 14.69 20.20
C ALA A 89 11.16 15.99 19.87
N SER A 90 10.41 17.00 19.45
CA SER A 90 10.88 18.35 19.13
C SER A 90 9.71 19.34 19.20
N SER A 91 9.99 20.64 19.09
CA SER A 91 8.95 21.70 19.04
C SER A 91 7.98 21.57 17.86
N VAL A 92 8.36 20.84 16.81
CA VAL A 92 7.59 20.62 15.57
C VAL A 92 6.94 19.23 15.51
N THR A 93 7.05 18.44 16.59
CA THR A 93 6.43 17.12 16.70
C THR A 93 4.96 17.26 17.05
N SER A 94 4.07 16.89 16.12
CA SER A 94 2.62 17.09 16.30
C SER A 94 1.90 15.91 16.95
N VAL A 95 2.35 14.67 16.69
CA VAL A 95 1.67 13.45 17.14
C VAL A 95 2.65 12.32 17.42
N HIS A 96 2.20 11.32 18.19
CA HIS A 96 2.93 10.08 18.42
C HIS A 96 3.17 9.31 17.13
N GLY A 97 4.27 8.56 17.05
CA GLY A 97 4.61 7.76 15.87
C GLY A 97 5.48 6.57 16.21
N ALA A 98 5.27 5.45 15.50
CA ALA A 98 6.03 4.23 15.70
C ALA A 98 7.38 4.26 14.95
N ARG A 99 8.50 4.19 15.68
CA ARG A 99 9.87 4.20 15.12
C ARG A 99 10.06 3.10 14.08
N GLU A 100 9.62 1.88 14.37
CA GLU A 100 9.75 0.72 13.48
C GLU A 100 9.09 0.95 12.12
N SER A 101 7.89 1.55 12.10
CA SER A 101 7.21 1.89 10.85
C SER A 101 7.99 2.94 10.05
N LYS A 102 8.65 3.91 10.70
CA LYS A 102 9.50 4.88 10.01
C LYS A 102 10.76 4.24 9.47
N MET A 103 11.43 3.40 10.27
CA MET A 103 12.60 2.64 9.83
C MET A 103 12.30 1.74 8.63
N THR A 104 11.11 1.15 8.56
CA THR A 104 10.67 0.33 7.43
C THR A 104 10.66 1.12 6.11
N THR A 105 10.47 2.44 6.15
CA THR A 105 10.51 3.30 4.96
C THR A 105 11.90 3.64 4.46
N LEU A 106 12.95 3.34 5.25
CA LEU A 106 14.35 3.59 4.93
C LEU A 106 14.88 2.53 3.94
N ASN A 107 14.23 2.46 2.78
CA ASN A 107 14.52 1.50 1.73
C ASN A 107 14.16 2.13 0.38
N PRO A 108 15.12 2.35 -0.54
CA PRO A 108 14.85 2.99 -1.83
C PRO A 108 13.86 2.20 -2.71
N ASN A 109 13.66 0.90 -2.45
CA ASN A 109 12.73 0.07 -3.20
C ASN A 109 11.25 0.39 -2.91
N TRP A 110 10.93 1.26 -1.95
CA TRP A 110 9.59 1.85 -1.85
C TRP A 110 9.20 2.65 -3.09
N ALA A 111 10.15 3.24 -3.82
CA ALA A 111 9.86 3.91 -5.08
C ALA A 111 9.37 2.91 -6.14
N ALA A 112 9.88 1.67 -6.13
CA ALA A 112 9.39 0.60 -7.00
C ALA A 112 7.96 0.17 -6.65
N VAL A 113 7.60 0.13 -5.36
CA VAL A 113 6.22 -0.08 -4.90
C VAL A 113 5.30 1.03 -5.39
N ALA A 114 5.74 2.30 -5.29
CA ALA A 114 4.97 3.44 -5.80
C ALA A 114 4.76 3.38 -7.31
N VAL A 115 5.79 3.03 -8.10
CA VAL A 115 5.64 2.81 -9.56
C VAL A 115 4.62 1.71 -9.84
N LYS A 116 4.69 0.57 -9.12
CA LYS A 116 3.73 -0.53 -9.30
C LYS A 116 2.30 -0.09 -9.01
N LEU A 117 2.08 0.65 -7.92
CA LEU A 117 0.75 1.12 -7.51
C LEU A 117 0.19 2.17 -8.49
N LEU A 118 1.02 3.09 -8.98
CA LEU A 118 0.64 4.05 -10.00
C LEU A 118 0.30 3.36 -11.33
N ALA A 119 1.12 2.40 -11.77
CA ALA A 119 0.84 1.61 -12.96
C ALA A 119 -0.45 0.77 -12.80
N GLN A 120 -0.71 0.24 -11.61
CA GLN A 120 -1.96 -0.46 -11.29
C GLN A 120 -3.18 0.47 -11.39
N ALA A 121 -3.01 1.76 -11.06
CA ALA A 121 -4.04 2.79 -11.26
C ALA A 121 -4.16 3.27 -12.71
N GLY A 122 -3.35 2.73 -13.63
CA GLY A 122 -3.36 3.10 -15.05
C GLY A 122 -2.69 4.43 -15.34
N VAL A 123 -1.81 4.91 -14.45
CA VAL A 123 -1.03 6.14 -14.67
C VAL A 123 0.04 5.87 -15.73
N GLU A 124 0.06 6.68 -16.77
CA GLU A 124 1.04 6.67 -17.84
C GLU A 124 1.80 8.01 -17.92
N LYS A 125 2.76 8.08 -18.86
CA LYS A 125 3.54 9.30 -19.09
C LYS A 125 2.63 10.46 -19.52
N GLY A 126 2.74 11.60 -18.85
CA GLY A 126 1.95 12.80 -19.10
C GLY A 126 0.57 12.81 -18.42
N ASP A 127 0.20 11.74 -17.72
CA ASP A 127 -0.99 11.75 -16.87
C ASP A 127 -0.77 12.63 -15.64
N LEU A 128 -1.87 13.14 -15.11
CA LEU A 128 -1.88 13.98 -13.92
C LEU A 128 -2.35 13.17 -12.71
N VAL A 129 -1.61 13.25 -11.61
CA VAL A 129 -1.98 12.67 -10.33
C VAL A 129 -2.13 13.74 -9.25
N ALA A 130 -3.06 13.55 -8.32
CA ALA A 130 -3.17 14.37 -7.13
C ALA A 130 -2.40 13.69 -5.99
N VAL A 131 -1.56 14.42 -5.28
CA VAL A 131 -0.69 13.86 -4.24
C VAL A 131 -0.81 14.68 -2.96
N THR A 132 -1.04 14.00 -1.84
CA THR A 132 -0.93 14.58 -0.50
C THR A 132 0.19 13.91 0.28
N VAL A 133 1.07 14.72 0.86
CA VAL A 133 2.21 14.24 1.65
C VAL A 133 2.24 14.85 3.03
N SER A 134 2.69 14.07 4.02
CA SER A 134 2.90 14.51 5.40
C SER A 134 4.37 14.44 5.77
N GLY A 135 4.84 15.39 6.58
CA GLY A 135 6.15 15.30 7.24
C GLY A 135 6.35 14.04 8.10
N SER A 136 5.29 13.28 8.38
CA SER A 136 5.38 12.03 9.14
C SER A 136 6.18 10.92 8.43
N PHE A 137 6.21 10.89 7.10
CA PHE A 137 6.89 9.82 6.33
C PHE A 137 7.73 10.38 5.17
N PRO A 138 8.81 11.14 5.46
CA PRO A 138 9.57 11.84 4.43
C PRO A 138 10.18 10.89 3.38
N ALA A 139 10.64 9.70 3.78
CA ALA A 139 11.18 8.72 2.83
C ALA A 139 10.12 8.19 1.84
N LEU A 140 8.85 8.03 2.27
CA LEU A 140 7.77 7.65 1.36
C LEU A 140 7.32 8.80 0.47
N ASN A 141 7.37 10.04 0.96
CA ASN A 141 7.13 11.20 0.10
C ASN A 141 8.15 11.22 -1.05
N LEU A 142 9.43 11.00 -0.74
CA LEU A 142 10.49 10.88 -1.75
C LEU A 142 10.27 9.68 -2.69
N ALA A 143 9.81 8.54 -2.17
CA ALA A 143 9.48 7.37 -2.98
C ALA A 143 8.39 7.68 -4.02
N VAL A 144 7.31 8.34 -3.60
CA VAL A 144 6.21 8.77 -4.48
C VAL A 144 6.71 9.76 -5.53
N TYR A 145 7.50 10.76 -5.14
CA TYR A 145 8.01 11.75 -6.09
C TYR A 145 8.93 11.11 -7.13
N SER A 146 9.83 10.24 -6.67
CA SER A 146 10.75 9.51 -7.55
C SER A 146 10.00 8.62 -8.53
N ALA A 147 8.90 8.00 -8.09
CA ALA A 147 8.05 7.18 -8.95
C ALA A 147 7.28 8.01 -10.00
N VAL A 148 6.62 9.09 -9.59
CA VAL A 148 5.90 9.99 -10.49
C VAL A 148 6.83 10.54 -11.56
N GLU A 149 8.00 11.05 -11.16
CA GLU A 149 8.97 11.62 -12.09
C GLU A 149 9.60 10.56 -13.02
N ALA A 150 9.90 9.36 -12.52
CA ALA A 150 10.43 8.27 -13.35
C ALA A 150 9.40 7.76 -14.37
N MET A 151 8.12 7.75 -14.02
CA MET A 151 7.03 7.44 -14.95
C MET A 151 6.78 8.56 -15.97
N GLY A 152 7.34 9.75 -15.75
CA GLY A 152 7.09 10.93 -16.56
C GLY A 152 5.65 11.44 -16.42
N ALA A 153 5.00 11.14 -15.30
CA ALA A 153 3.71 11.71 -14.92
C ALA A 153 3.89 13.10 -14.29
N GLU A 154 2.81 13.85 -14.21
CA GLU A 154 2.75 15.15 -13.55
C GLU A 154 1.97 15.01 -12.23
N ALA A 155 2.31 15.81 -11.22
CA ALA A 155 1.59 15.80 -9.95
C ALA A 155 1.20 17.21 -9.49
N ILE A 156 -0.03 17.31 -9.00
CA ILE A 156 -0.44 18.41 -8.11
C ILE A 156 -0.19 17.93 -6.70
N VAL A 157 0.62 18.66 -5.95
CA VAL A 157 1.07 18.23 -4.63
C VAL A 157 0.59 19.20 -3.57
N ILE A 158 -0.02 18.69 -2.49
CA ILE A 158 -0.31 19.46 -1.27
C ILE A 158 0.40 18.81 -0.09
N ALA A 159 1.19 19.59 0.65
CA ALA A 159 1.96 19.10 1.79
C ALA A 159 1.33 19.49 3.15
N SER A 160 1.64 18.72 4.17
CA SER A 160 1.48 19.10 5.58
C SER A 160 2.85 19.08 6.24
N ALA A 161 3.28 20.23 6.77
CA ALA A 161 4.68 20.47 7.12
C ALA A 161 5.11 19.89 8.48
N SER A 162 4.22 19.80 9.47
CA SER A 162 4.53 19.12 10.74
C SER A 162 4.72 17.61 10.55
N ALA A 163 5.35 16.99 11.53
CA ALA A 163 5.67 15.57 11.51
C ALA A 163 5.30 14.87 12.82
N SER A 164 4.97 13.58 12.72
CA SER A 164 4.94 12.69 13.89
C SER A 164 6.33 12.48 14.46
N GLN A 165 6.41 11.88 15.65
CA GLN A 165 7.67 11.34 16.16
C GLN A 165 8.38 10.49 15.10
N TRP A 166 9.70 10.62 15.04
CA TRP A 166 10.59 9.92 14.09
C TRP A 166 10.37 10.26 12.61
N GLY A 167 9.47 11.18 12.27
CA GLY A 167 9.30 11.71 10.91
C GLY A 167 10.32 12.82 10.59
N ALA A 168 9.97 13.74 9.71
CA ALA A 168 10.73 14.97 9.45
C ALA A 168 10.52 16.00 10.58
N ASN A 169 10.82 15.61 11.82
CA ASN A 169 10.57 16.40 13.02
C ASN A 169 11.84 17.02 13.60
N VAL A 170 12.91 17.15 12.82
CA VAL A 170 14.10 17.92 13.23
C VAL A 170 13.89 19.37 12.80
N PRO A 171 13.96 20.35 13.72
CA PRO A 171 13.94 21.76 13.35
C PRO A 171 14.98 22.07 12.28
N ASP A 172 14.64 22.97 11.35
CA ASP A 172 15.47 23.34 10.18
C ASP A 172 15.74 22.20 9.18
N LEU A 173 15.06 21.06 9.36
CA LEU A 173 15.05 19.93 8.43
C LEU A 173 13.67 19.27 8.41
N LEU A 174 12.61 20.08 8.26
CA LEU A 174 11.26 19.58 7.98
C LEU A 174 11.19 19.00 6.57
N TRP A 175 10.07 18.33 6.24
CA TRP A 175 9.89 17.80 4.90
C TRP A 175 9.99 18.89 3.82
N VAL A 176 9.40 20.07 4.06
CA VAL A 176 9.47 21.20 3.12
C VAL A 176 10.90 21.74 2.94
N ASP A 177 11.76 21.64 3.97
CA ASP A 177 13.18 21.97 3.88
C ASP A 177 13.92 20.92 3.06
N MET A 178 13.68 19.63 3.34
CA MET A 178 14.25 18.53 2.57
C MET A 178 13.90 18.65 1.07
N GLU A 179 12.64 18.93 0.73
CA GLU A 179 12.21 19.15 -0.65
C GLU A 179 12.94 20.32 -1.30
N ARG A 180 13.13 21.43 -0.57
CA ARG A 180 13.86 22.60 -1.07
C ARG A 180 15.31 22.26 -1.38
N GLU A 181 16.00 21.54 -0.49
CA GLU A 181 17.39 21.11 -0.70
C GLU A 181 17.50 20.14 -1.88
N LEU A 182 16.63 19.13 -1.95
CA LEU A 182 16.60 18.15 -3.05
C LEU A 182 16.34 18.82 -4.40
N ARG A 183 15.41 19.76 -4.46
CA ARG A 183 15.09 20.50 -5.69
C ARG A 183 16.23 21.43 -6.10
N SER A 184 16.88 22.10 -5.14
CA SER A 184 18.03 22.96 -5.42
C SER A 184 19.22 22.17 -5.97
N ALA A 185 19.34 20.89 -5.58
CA ALA A 185 20.32 19.95 -6.14
C ALA A 185 19.88 19.29 -7.46
N GLY A 186 18.66 19.55 -7.95
CA GLY A 186 18.12 18.95 -9.17
C GLY A 186 17.74 17.47 -9.06
N LEU A 187 17.61 16.95 -7.83
CA LEU A 187 17.29 15.54 -7.56
C LEU A 187 15.77 15.25 -7.57
N ILE A 188 14.96 16.30 -7.38
CA ILE A 188 13.51 16.28 -7.61
C ILE A 188 13.11 17.55 -8.36
N LYS A 189 12.02 17.47 -9.11
CA LYS A 189 11.39 18.60 -9.82
C LYS A 189 10.08 19.02 -9.16
N LEU A 190 9.36 18.08 -8.55
CA LEU A 190 8.08 18.34 -7.92
C LEU A 190 8.18 19.41 -6.82
N LYS A 191 7.13 20.24 -6.75
CA LYS A 191 6.97 21.27 -5.72
C LYS A 191 5.51 21.29 -5.26
N PRO A 192 5.24 21.30 -3.95
CA PRO A 192 3.89 21.52 -3.44
C PRO A 192 3.33 22.86 -3.92
N ILE A 193 2.08 22.84 -4.39
CA ILE A 193 1.31 24.05 -4.74
C ILE A 193 0.82 24.77 -3.48
N ALA A 194 0.70 24.04 -2.37
CA ALA A 194 0.37 24.58 -1.07
C ALA A 194 0.90 23.66 0.04
N ALA A 195 1.16 24.25 1.21
CA ALA A 195 1.50 23.52 2.43
C ALA A 195 0.68 24.05 3.60
N SER A 196 0.15 23.14 4.42
CA SER A 196 -0.51 23.46 5.68
C SER A 196 0.42 23.22 6.87
N MET A 197 -0.01 23.63 8.06
CA MET A 197 0.73 23.31 9.30
C MET A 197 0.85 21.81 9.52
N GLY A 198 -0.15 21.02 9.10
CA GLY A 198 -0.30 19.65 9.56
C GLY A 198 -0.80 19.56 11.00
N GLY A 199 -0.58 18.41 11.63
CA GLY A 199 -1.14 18.12 12.96
C GLY A 199 -2.66 17.96 12.92
N ILE A 200 -3.31 18.19 14.05
CA ILE A 200 -4.77 18.05 14.16
C ILE A 200 -5.44 19.13 13.31
N GLU A 201 -6.32 18.70 12.40
CA GLU A 201 -7.07 19.54 11.45
C GLU A 201 -6.20 20.46 10.57
N ASP A 202 -4.92 20.13 10.37
CA ASP A 202 -3.96 20.97 9.63
C ASP A 202 -3.68 22.34 10.23
N ARG A 203 -3.94 22.48 11.53
CA ARG A 203 -3.81 23.74 12.27
C ARG A 203 -2.69 23.72 13.31
N GLY A 204 -1.93 22.62 13.38
CA GLY A 204 -0.85 22.45 14.37
C GLY A 204 -1.35 22.50 15.81
N VAL A 205 -2.62 22.14 16.08
CA VAL A 205 -3.17 22.17 17.44
C VAL A 205 -2.33 21.31 18.37
N GLY A 206 -1.90 21.89 19.49
CA GLY A 206 -1.03 21.24 20.47
C GLY A 206 0.46 21.57 20.32
N LEU A 207 0.88 22.22 19.22
CA LEU A 207 2.25 22.72 19.08
C LEU A 207 2.45 24.04 19.85
N SER A 208 3.68 24.28 20.28
CA SER A 208 4.05 25.55 20.92
C SER A 208 4.07 26.69 19.91
N LYS A 209 4.05 27.94 20.38
CA LYS A 209 4.13 29.12 19.49
C LYS A 209 5.42 29.12 18.67
N GLU A 210 6.51 28.69 19.29
CA GLU A 210 7.82 28.54 18.65
C GLU A 210 7.75 27.48 17.55
N GLY A 211 7.17 26.31 17.82
CA GLY A 211 6.97 25.26 16.82
C GLY A 211 6.14 25.72 15.62
N LEU A 212 5.03 26.43 15.87
CA LEU A 212 4.20 27.02 14.82
C LEU A 212 4.98 28.04 13.98
N SER A 213 5.80 28.88 14.63
CA SER A 213 6.65 29.85 13.95
C SER A 213 7.72 29.18 13.10
N THR A 214 8.37 28.13 13.60
CA THR A 214 9.37 27.34 12.86
C THR A 214 8.75 26.73 11.60
N ILE A 215 7.57 26.10 11.73
CA ILE A 215 6.88 25.49 10.59
C ILE A 215 6.46 26.57 9.58
N ARG A 216 5.90 27.70 10.05
CA ARG A 216 5.52 28.81 9.16
C ARG A 216 6.72 29.32 8.37
N GLY A 217 7.84 29.55 9.06
CA GLY A 217 9.10 30.01 8.47
C GLY A 217 9.60 29.06 7.40
N ALA A 218 9.65 27.75 7.67
CA ALA A 218 10.09 26.74 6.70
C ALA A 218 9.22 26.72 5.42
N ILE A 219 7.89 26.86 5.56
CA ILE A 219 6.96 26.97 4.42
C ILE A 219 7.25 28.24 3.59
N ASP A 220 7.45 29.38 4.26
CA ASP A 220 7.71 30.66 3.60
C ASP A 220 9.08 30.67 2.89
N GLU A 221 10.12 30.15 3.53
CA GLU A 221 11.46 30.00 2.92
C GLU A 221 11.48 29.03 1.73
N ALA A 222 10.64 27.99 1.77
CA ALA A 222 10.45 27.10 0.62
C ALA A 222 9.67 27.77 -0.54
N GLY A 223 9.12 28.97 -0.30
CA GLY A 223 8.29 29.71 -1.25
C GLY A 223 7.03 28.94 -1.64
N ILE A 224 6.42 28.25 -0.67
CA ILE A 224 5.19 27.46 -0.87
C ILE A 224 4.01 28.26 -0.29
N PRO A 225 2.91 28.45 -1.05
CA PRO A 225 1.70 29.07 -0.52
C PRO A 225 1.17 28.35 0.73
N PHE A 226 0.82 29.13 1.75
CA PHE A 226 0.32 28.58 3.00
C PHE A 226 -1.18 28.31 2.95
N LEU A 227 -1.56 27.08 3.29
CA LEU A 227 -2.94 26.66 3.46
C LEU A 227 -3.33 26.80 4.94
N ASP A 228 -4.16 27.80 5.25
CA ASP A 228 -4.57 28.18 6.61
C ASP A 228 -6.08 27.99 6.84
N PRO A 229 -6.56 26.74 7.01
CA PRO A 229 -7.98 26.48 7.22
C PRO A 229 -8.42 26.81 8.65
N LYS A 230 -9.63 27.36 8.84
CA LYS A 230 -10.14 27.70 10.18
C LYS A 230 -10.68 26.50 10.95
N ASN A 231 -11.06 25.44 10.24
CA ASN A 231 -11.64 24.22 10.78
C ASN A 231 -11.46 23.05 9.81
N TYR A 232 -11.81 21.85 10.27
CA TYR A 232 -11.77 20.62 9.48
C TYR A 232 -12.46 20.73 8.10
N GLN A 233 -13.68 21.24 8.04
CA GLN A 233 -14.48 21.30 6.81
C GLN A 233 -13.79 22.17 5.76
N GLU A 234 -13.26 23.32 6.18
CA GLU A 234 -12.48 24.21 5.33
C GLU A 234 -11.15 23.55 4.90
N ALA A 235 -10.49 22.80 5.78
CA ALA A 235 -9.26 22.09 5.45
C ALA A 235 -9.45 21.03 4.35
N VAL A 236 -10.60 20.35 4.34
CA VAL A 236 -10.97 19.39 3.29
C VAL A 236 -11.38 20.11 2.01
N ALA A 237 -12.30 21.08 2.12
CA ALA A 237 -12.83 21.81 0.97
C ALA A 237 -11.74 22.57 0.20
N ASN A 238 -10.83 23.25 0.91
CA ASN A 238 -9.74 24.01 0.29
C ASN A 238 -8.77 23.11 -0.47
N ARG A 239 -8.48 21.90 0.02
CA ARG A 239 -7.62 20.94 -0.71
C ARG A 239 -8.26 20.46 -2.00
N ILE A 240 -9.54 20.09 -1.92
CA ILE A 240 -10.31 19.67 -3.10
C ILE A 240 -10.35 20.81 -4.13
N ALA A 241 -10.60 22.04 -3.68
CA ALA A 241 -10.59 23.22 -4.55
C ALA A 241 -9.23 23.43 -5.22
N LEU A 242 -8.13 23.35 -4.46
CA LEU A 242 -6.78 23.48 -4.99
C LEU A 242 -6.46 22.42 -6.05
N PHE A 243 -6.82 21.15 -5.82
CA PHE A 243 -6.65 20.09 -6.82
C PHE A 243 -7.45 20.36 -8.10
N ARG A 244 -8.71 20.81 -7.97
CA ARG A 244 -9.56 21.11 -9.13
C ARG A 244 -9.09 22.33 -9.91
N GLU A 245 -8.62 23.36 -9.23
CA GLU A 245 -8.09 24.58 -9.85
C GLU A 245 -6.81 24.27 -10.63
N HIS A 246 -5.86 23.57 -9.99
CA HIS A 246 -4.57 23.29 -10.58
C HIS A 246 -4.59 22.14 -11.60
N SER A 247 -5.67 21.35 -11.67
CA SER A 247 -5.83 20.38 -12.75
C SER A 247 -6.11 21.04 -14.09
N ASN A 248 -6.55 22.30 -14.09
CA ASN A 248 -6.87 23.05 -15.31
C ASN A 248 -7.81 22.27 -16.25
N GLY A 249 -8.75 21.51 -15.66
CA GLY A 249 -9.72 20.69 -16.39
C GLY A 249 -9.17 19.35 -16.91
N ARG A 250 -7.89 19.02 -16.68
CA ARG A 250 -7.35 17.68 -16.96
C ARG A 250 -7.91 16.66 -15.98
N GLU A 251 -8.08 15.44 -16.47
CA GLU A 251 -8.45 14.29 -15.64
C GLU A 251 -7.30 13.95 -14.68
N ILE A 252 -7.63 13.74 -13.41
CA ILE A 252 -6.69 13.21 -12.41
C ILE A 252 -6.81 11.69 -12.45
N LYS A 253 -5.75 10.97 -12.83
CA LYS A 253 -5.78 9.50 -12.98
C LYS A 253 -5.70 8.75 -11.67
N ALA A 254 -5.04 9.30 -10.67
CA ALA A 254 -4.95 8.68 -9.36
C ALA A 254 -4.80 9.76 -8.27
N PHE A 255 -5.32 9.44 -7.09
CA PHE A 255 -5.05 10.19 -5.87
C PHE A 255 -4.08 9.42 -4.99
N VAL A 256 -2.93 10.00 -4.65
CA VAL A 256 -1.90 9.40 -3.80
C VAL A 256 -1.86 10.10 -2.47
N ASN A 257 -1.92 9.35 -1.37
CA ASN A 257 -1.79 9.86 -0.02
C ASN A 257 -0.65 9.17 0.74
N VAL A 258 0.20 9.97 1.38
CA VAL A 258 1.25 9.49 2.29
C VAL A 258 0.99 9.98 3.71
N GLY A 259 0.67 9.04 4.60
CA GLY A 259 0.31 9.30 6.00
C GLY A 259 -1.21 9.26 6.27
N GLY A 260 -1.58 9.42 7.54
CA GLY A 260 -2.97 9.27 8.02
C GLY A 260 -3.61 10.59 8.46
N GLY A 261 -3.49 11.65 7.66
CA GLY A 261 -4.07 12.95 8.01
C GLY A 261 -5.61 12.89 8.09
N ALA A 262 -6.20 13.41 9.17
CA ALA A 262 -7.64 13.30 9.39
C ALA A 262 -8.50 13.95 8.29
N THR A 263 -7.98 15.01 7.65
CA THR A 263 -8.61 15.69 6.52
C THR A 263 -8.57 14.85 5.24
N ILE A 264 -7.64 13.90 5.14
CA ILE A 264 -7.47 13.05 3.96
C ILE A 264 -8.27 11.76 4.07
N VAL A 265 -8.19 11.07 5.20
CA VAL A 265 -8.78 9.72 5.39
C VAL A 265 -9.88 9.67 6.45
N GLY A 266 -10.14 10.78 7.15
CA GLY A 266 -11.17 10.89 8.18
C GLY A 266 -10.62 10.95 9.60
N PRO A 267 -11.44 11.38 10.58
CA PRO A 267 -11.06 11.36 11.99
C PRO A 267 -10.93 9.92 12.53
N ALA A 268 -10.43 9.80 13.76
CA ALA A 268 -10.30 8.52 14.45
C ALA A 268 -11.61 7.70 14.40
N GLY A 269 -11.52 6.45 13.94
CA GLY A 269 -12.67 5.54 13.75
C GLY A 269 -13.32 5.61 12.36
N ILE A 270 -12.74 6.42 11.46
CA ILE A 270 -12.98 6.44 10.01
C ILE A 270 -11.66 6.24 9.24
N ASP A 271 -10.54 6.70 9.79
CA ASP A 271 -9.20 6.70 9.20
C ASP A 271 -8.68 5.33 8.73
N ASP A 272 -9.17 4.24 9.32
CA ASP A 272 -8.84 2.85 8.98
C ASP A 272 -9.77 2.25 7.90
N LEU A 273 -10.87 2.93 7.54
CA LEU A 273 -11.90 2.36 6.67
C LEU A 273 -11.55 2.40 5.18
N PHE A 274 -10.62 3.25 4.75
CA PHE A 274 -10.18 3.33 3.35
C PHE A 274 -9.13 2.27 2.97
N GLY A 275 -8.50 1.60 3.95
CA GLY A 275 -7.44 0.60 3.72
C GLY A 275 -6.10 1.18 3.24
N GLU A 276 -5.20 0.30 2.77
CA GLU A 276 -3.85 0.64 2.32
C GLU A 276 -3.50 0.05 0.94
N GLY A 277 -2.63 0.75 0.20
CA GLY A 277 -2.23 0.39 -1.16
C GLY A 277 -3.21 0.94 -2.20
N TYR A 278 -3.52 0.15 -3.24
CA TYR A 278 -4.45 0.52 -4.31
C TYR A 278 -5.91 0.32 -3.87
N ILE A 279 -6.71 1.38 -3.95
CA ILE A 279 -8.07 1.47 -3.42
C ILE A 279 -9.01 1.99 -4.51
N THR A 280 -10.12 1.29 -4.74
CA THR A 280 -11.17 1.70 -5.68
C THR A 280 -12.53 1.89 -5.00
N ASP A 281 -12.69 1.33 -3.80
CA ASP A 281 -13.92 1.36 -3.02
C ASP A 281 -13.61 1.37 -1.52
N ALA A 282 -14.62 1.74 -0.73
CA ALA A 282 -14.57 1.74 0.72
C ALA A 282 -15.98 1.43 1.27
N PRO A 283 -16.12 0.92 2.51
CA PRO A 283 -17.43 0.69 3.11
C PRO A 283 -18.19 2.01 3.26
N ALA A 284 -19.52 1.98 3.21
CA ALA A 284 -20.38 3.17 3.28
C ALA A 284 -20.06 4.09 4.48
N ARG A 285 -19.62 3.51 5.61
CA ARG A 285 -19.22 4.25 6.81
C ARG A 285 -17.99 5.14 6.60
N ALA A 286 -17.09 4.81 5.66
CA ALA A 286 -15.94 5.64 5.31
C ALA A 286 -16.36 7.02 4.78
N PHE A 287 -17.54 7.09 4.17
CA PHE A 287 -18.12 8.32 3.60
C PHE A 287 -19.06 9.05 4.57
N ALA A 288 -19.12 8.64 5.84
CA ALA A 288 -19.96 9.31 6.85
C ALA A 288 -19.50 10.75 7.15
N VAL A 289 -18.23 11.05 6.86
CA VAL A 289 -17.63 12.38 6.96
C VAL A 289 -16.94 12.69 5.62
N GLN A 290 -16.95 13.96 5.22
CA GLN A 290 -16.27 14.38 3.99
C GLN A 290 -14.75 14.33 4.19
N THR A 291 -14.06 13.63 3.31
CA THR A 291 -12.59 13.50 3.29
C THR A 291 -12.07 13.70 1.87
N VAL A 292 -10.78 14.03 1.71
CA VAL A 292 -10.18 14.18 0.37
C VAL A 292 -10.15 12.82 -0.36
N MET A 293 -9.79 11.72 0.32
CA MET A 293 -9.83 10.37 -0.25
C MET A 293 -11.26 10.00 -0.69
N GLY A 294 -12.24 10.25 0.18
CA GLY A 294 -13.64 9.97 -0.10
C GLY A 294 -14.16 10.71 -1.33
N TYR A 295 -13.76 11.99 -1.51
CA TYR A 295 -14.06 12.76 -2.70
C TYR A 295 -13.53 12.09 -3.98
N PHE A 296 -12.24 11.73 -4.03
CA PHE A 296 -11.66 11.12 -5.22
C PHE A 296 -12.30 9.76 -5.56
N LEU A 297 -12.55 8.90 -4.56
CA LEU A 297 -13.21 7.62 -4.78
C LEU A 297 -14.66 7.78 -5.28
N GLN A 298 -15.40 8.78 -4.79
CA GLN A 298 -16.76 9.09 -5.27
C GLN A 298 -16.76 9.60 -6.72
N GLU A 299 -15.71 10.29 -7.15
CA GLU A 299 -15.51 10.71 -8.55
C GLU A 299 -14.97 9.57 -9.44
N GLY A 300 -14.79 8.36 -8.90
CA GLY A 300 -14.27 7.21 -9.63
C GLY A 300 -12.76 7.24 -9.88
N VAL A 301 -12.03 8.13 -9.19
CA VAL A 301 -10.57 8.21 -9.25
C VAL A 301 -9.98 7.26 -8.21
N PRO A 302 -9.14 6.27 -8.61
CA PRO A 302 -8.54 5.33 -7.67
C PRO A 302 -7.60 6.03 -6.67
N GLY A 303 -7.65 5.58 -5.43
CA GLY A 303 -6.77 6.00 -4.35
C GLY A 303 -5.53 5.10 -4.21
N ILE A 304 -4.40 5.69 -3.83
CA ILE A 304 -3.18 4.99 -3.45
C ILE A 304 -2.79 5.50 -2.06
N GLN A 305 -2.93 4.67 -1.04
CA GLN A 305 -2.71 5.07 0.35
C GLN A 305 -1.50 4.37 0.97
N PHE A 306 -0.49 5.17 1.32
CA PHE A 306 0.68 4.72 2.07
C PHE A 306 0.45 4.90 3.57
N ILE A 307 -0.29 3.97 4.15
CA ILE A 307 -0.46 3.76 5.59
C ILE A 307 -0.16 2.30 5.93
N SER A 308 -0.17 1.91 7.21
CA SER A 308 0.07 0.52 7.63
C SER A 308 1.34 -0.05 7.00
N ILE A 309 2.44 0.70 7.12
CA ILE A 309 3.67 0.50 6.34
C ILE A 309 4.25 -0.92 6.48
N LYS A 310 4.07 -1.55 7.64
CA LYS A 310 4.54 -2.93 7.86
C LYS A 310 3.75 -3.92 7.00
N ASP A 311 2.43 -3.81 6.98
CA ASP A 311 1.55 -4.65 6.18
C ASP A 311 1.82 -4.46 4.68
N LEU A 312 2.07 -3.20 4.25
CA LEU A 312 2.53 -2.92 2.89
C LEU A 312 3.91 -3.52 2.59
N ALA A 313 4.86 -3.44 3.54
CA ALA A 313 6.19 -4.03 3.36
C ALA A 313 6.09 -5.55 3.19
N GLU A 314 5.30 -6.23 4.02
CA GLU A 314 5.04 -7.66 3.90
C GLU A 314 4.38 -8.00 2.56
N ARG A 315 3.32 -7.25 2.18
CA ARG A 315 2.59 -7.44 0.91
C ARG A 315 3.50 -7.34 -0.31
N TYR A 316 4.49 -6.47 -0.28
CA TYR A 316 5.41 -6.23 -1.39
C TYR A 316 6.80 -6.85 -1.20
N GLY A 317 6.98 -7.67 -0.17
CA GLY A 317 8.24 -8.38 0.13
C GLY A 317 9.43 -7.45 0.34
N LEU A 318 9.22 -6.37 1.10
CA LEU A 318 10.28 -5.49 1.59
C LEU A 318 10.61 -5.80 3.06
N PRO A 319 11.89 -5.69 3.48
CA PRO A 319 12.26 -5.90 4.87
C PRO A 319 11.63 -4.86 5.80
N ILE A 320 11.17 -5.32 6.97
CA ILE A 320 10.66 -4.47 8.05
C ILE A 320 11.84 -3.93 8.86
N ALA A 321 11.87 -2.61 9.07
CA ALA A 321 12.87 -1.88 9.83
C ALA A 321 14.32 -2.39 9.62
N PRO A 322 14.84 -2.40 8.37
CA PRO A 322 16.13 -2.99 8.08
C PRO A 322 17.24 -2.30 8.90
N PRO A 323 18.18 -3.04 9.52
CA PRO A 323 19.28 -2.43 10.28
C PRO A 323 20.41 -1.93 9.38
N GLU A 324 20.47 -2.40 8.13
CA GLU A 324 21.46 -2.04 7.12
C GLU A 324 20.77 -1.49 5.87
N ALA A 325 21.50 -0.70 5.07
CA ALA A 325 20.98 -0.12 3.85
C ALA A 325 20.58 -1.20 2.84
N VAL A 326 19.37 -1.11 2.30
CA VAL A 326 18.85 -2.08 1.32
C VAL A 326 19.26 -1.66 -0.10
N PRO A 327 19.96 -2.52 -0.87
CA PRO A 327 20.35 -2.20 -2.25
C PRO A 327 19.13 -2.00 -3.17
N VAL A 328 19.29 -1.14 -4.18
CA VAL A 328 18.31 -0.99 -5.27
C VAL A 328 18.17 -2.31 -6.02
N GLY A 329 16.93 -2.67 -6.38
CA GLY A 329 16.62 -3.92 -7.09
C GLY A 329 16.42 -5.13 -6.17
N ASN A 330 16.42 -4.93 -4.84
CA ASN A 330 16.19 -5.97 -3.84
C ASN A 330 14.72 -5.99 -3.37
N GLY A 331 14.25 -7.16 -2.91
CA GLY A 331 12.89 -7.41 -2.45
C GLY A 331 12.02 -8.11 -3.49
N ASP A 332 10.97 -8.80 -3.02
CA ASP A 332 10.10 -9.62 -3.89
C ASP A 332 9.27 -8.77 -4.86
N ILE A 333 9.19 -7.45 -4.63
CA ILE A 333 8.54 -6.49 -5.53
C ILE A 333 9.04 -6.60 -6.98
N TYR A 334 10.31 -6.97 -7.19
CA TYR A 334 10.91 -7.12 -8.51
C TYR A 334 10.68 -8.49 -9.16
N THR A 335 10.44 -9.52 -8.36
CA THR A 335 10.25 -10.91 -8.80
C THR A 335 8.80 -11.39 -8.69
N ALA A 336 7.89 -10.50 -8.28
CA ALA A 336 6.48 -10.79 -8.06
C ALA A 336 5.87 -11.59 -9.22
N SER A 337 5.26 -12.71 -8.87
CA SER A 337 4.58 -13.61 -9.79
C SER A 337 3.07 -13.59 -9.52
N THR A 338 2.29 -13.89 -10.55
CA THR A 338 0.84 -14.01 -10.49
C THR A 338 0.39 -15.33 -11.09
N TYR A 339 -0.66 -15.90 -10.53
CA TYR A 339 -1.27 -17.10 -11.08
C TYR A 339 -1.98 -16.78 -12.39
N ARG A 340 -1.79 -17.65 -13.39
CA ARG A 340 -2.61 -17.61 -14.62
C ARG A 340 -4.04 -18.02 -14.26
N ARG A 341 -4.90 -17.06 -13.91
CA ARG A 341 -6.27 -17.31 -13.42
C ARG A 341 -7.08 -18.25 -14.31
N TRP A 342 -6.97 -18.13 -15.63
CA TRP A 342 -7.63 -19.02 -16.58
C TRP A 342 -7.15 -20.47 -16.46
N LEU A 343 -5.84 -20.67 -16.26
CA LEU A 343 -5.25 -22.00 -16.10
C LEU A 343 -5.66 -22.60 -14.76
N ALA A 344 -5.64 -21.80 -13.67
CA ALA A 344 -6.14 -22.21 -12.37
C ALA A 344 -7.63 -22.62 -12.46
N ALA A 345 -8.44 -21.88 -13.21
CA ALA A 345 -9.84 -22.22 -13.46
C ALA A 345 -9.99 -23.53 -14.25
N VAL A 346 -9.21 -23.74 -15.32
CA VAL A 346 -9.21 -24.99 -16.10
C VAL A 346 -8.81 -26.18 -15.21
N LEU A 347 -7.78 -26.02 -14.40
CA LEU A 347 -7.29 -27.04 -13.47
C LEU A 347 -8.33 -27.36 -12.37
N ALA A 348 -8.99 -26.34 -11.82
CA ALA A 348 -10.07 -26.51 -10.86
C ALA A 348 -11.29 -27.22 -11.47
N LEU A 349 -11.67 -26.87 -12.70
CA LEU A 349 -12.75 -27.54 -13.44
C LEU A 349 -12.39 -28.99 -13.76
N ALA A 350 -11.12 -29.27 -14.11
CA ALA A 350 -10.64 -30.63 -14.32
C ALA A 350 -10.73 -31.48 -13.04
N LEU A 351 -10.31 -30.93 -11.89
CA LEU A 351 -10.42 -31.61 -10.60
C LEU A 351 -11.88 -31.84 -10.19
N PHE A 352 -12.75 -30.85 -10.43
CA PHE A 352 -14.18 -30.98 -10.17
C PHE A 352 -14.82 -32.05 -11.06
N GLY A 353 -14.47 -32.07 -12.35
CA GLY A 353 -14.90 -33.09 -13.30
C GLY A 353 -14.44 -34.50 -12.90
N LEU A 354 -13.17 -34.64 -12.48
CA LEU A 354 -12.61 -35.90 -11.99
C LEU A 354 -13.36 -36.40 -10.76
N THR A 355 -13.62 -35.49 -9.81
CA THR A 355 -14.36 -35.78 -8.58
C THR A 355 -15.78 -36.24 -8.90
N TRP A 356 -16.46 -35.51 -9.79
CA TRP A 356 -17.80 -35.86 -10.23
C TRP A 356 -17.86 -37.22 -10.93
N LEU A 357 -16.88 -37.53 -11.80
CA LEU A 357 -16.79 -38.82 -12.47
C LEU A 357 -16.58 -39.98 -11.48
N ILE A 358 -15.73 -39.80 -10.47
CA ILE A 358 -15.49 -40.82 -9.43
C ILE A 358 -16.71 -41.01 -8.54
N VAL A 359 -17.41 -39.94 -8.17
CA VAL A 359 -18.66 -40.01 -7.40
C VAL A 359 -19.80 -40.64 -8.23
N ARG A 360 -19.88 -40.33 -9.53
CA ARG A 360 -20.91 -40.91 -10.41
C ARG A 360 -20.62 -42.38 -10.73
N SER A 361 -19.37 -42.73 -11.01
CA SER A 361 -18.97 -44.12 -11.26
C SER A 361 -19.11 -45.01 -10.03
N SER A 362 -18.84 -44.47 -8.83
CA SER A 362 -19.08 -45.18 -7.57
C SER A 362 -20.58 -45.41 -7.30
N ARG A 363 -21.44 -44.45 -7.65
CA ARG A 363 -22.90 -44.64 -7.64
C ARG A 363 -23.33 -45.72 -8.63
N ILE A 364 -22.81 -45.73 -9.86
CA ILE A 364 -23.14 -46.73 -10.87
C ILE A 364 -22.68 -48.13 -10.41
N THR A 365 -21.42 -48.30 -10.02
CA THR A 365 -20.90 -49.60 -9.55
C THR A 365 -21.63 -50.12 -8.31
N SER A 366 -22.10 -49.26 -7.41
CA SER A 366 -22.94 -49.66 -6.27
C SER A 366 -24.32 -50.17 -6.67
N VAL A 367 -24.91 -49.67 -7.77
CA VAL A 367 -26.18 -50.15 -8.34
C VAL A 367 -26.00 -51.52 -8.98
N TRP A 368 -24.91 -51.72 -9.71
CA TRP A 368 -24.60 -53.01 -10.37
C TRP A 368 -24.23 -54.10 -9.36
N ARG A 369 -23.46 -53.77 -8.31
CA ARG A 369 -23.16 -54.70 -7.20
C ARG A 369 -24.39 -55.06 -6.35
N LYS A 370 -25.44 -54.24 -6.39
CA LYS A 370 -26.76 -54.58 -5.80
C LYS A 370 -27.53 -55.62 -6.63
N SER A 371 -27.31 -55.65 -7.94
CA SER A 371 -27.94 -56.67 -8.81
C SER A 371 -27.25 -58.05 -8.71
N SER A 372 -25.97 -58.10 -8.33
CA SER A 372 -25.22 -59.36 -8.22
C SER A 372 -25.34 -60.05 -6.85
N HIS A 373 -26.02 -59.45 -5.87
CA HIS A 373 -26.24 -60.04 -4.53
C HIS A 373 -27.73 -60.24 -4.21
N ALA A 374 -28.60 -60.34 -5.22
CA ALA A 374 -29.98 -60.74 -5.02
C ALA A 374 -30.16 -62.26 -4.74
N ASP A 375 -29.08 -63.02 -4.57
CA ASP A 375 -29.16 -64.46 -4.28
C ASP A 375 -28.04 -64.93 -3.34
N SER A 376 -28.09 -64.53 -2.07
CA SER A 376 -27.48 -65.33 -0.99
C SER A 376 -27.98 -64.91 0.39
N GLY A 377 -28.90 -65.69 0.94
CA GLY A 377 -28.91 -66.07 2.35
C GLY A 377 -29.27 -64.99 3.38
N ILE A 378 -30.57 -64.88 3.66
CA ILE A 378 -31.06 -64.48 4.97
C ILE A 378 -30.51 -65.47 6.01
N LYS A 379 -29.79 -65.00 7.03
CA LYS A 379 -29.71 -65.68 8.32
C LYS A 379 -30.15 -64.71 9.41
N PRO A 380 -31.14 -65.06 10.25
CA PRO A 380 -31.49 -64.25 11.40
C PRO A 380 -30.41 -64.44 12.48
N MET A 381 -30.10 -63.37 13.21
CA MET A 381 -29.44 -63.48 14.51
C MET A 381 -30.47 -63.16 15.59
N VAL A 382 -30.52 -64.06 16.57
CA VAL A 382 -31.15 -63.88 17.89
C VAL A 382 -30.43 -62.76 18.63
#